data_AF-A0A9Q3WPW7-F1
#
_entry.id   AF-A0A9Q3WPW7-F1
#
_cell.length_a   1.000
_cell.length_b   1.000
_cell.length_c   1.000
_cell.angle_alpha   90.00
_cell.angle_beta   90.00
_cell.angle_gamma   90.00
#
_symmetry.space_group_name_H-M   'P 1'
#
loop_
_entity.id
_entity.type
_entity.pdbx_description
1 polymer ?
#
loop_
_entity_poly.entity_id
_entity_poly.type
_entity_poly.pdbx_seq_one_letter_code
_entity_poly.pdbx_strand_id
1 'polypeptide(L)'
;MRRAVFAICLAYALLYGGAWISTVNASLDAAGRGMALGFLTVGIGTTAIFAIPALILAISNRALNWALGLSLVPAVLLLVVMAMGVV
;
A
#
# COMPACT_ATOMS: atom_id res chain seq x y z
N MET A 1 -19.39 -1.95 3.92
CA MET A 1 -18.03 -2.39 4.32
C MET A 1 -17.24 -2.98 3.16
N ARG A 2 -17.74 -4.00 2.44
CA ARG A 2 -17.07 -4.58 1.27
C ARG A 2 -16.59 -3.55 0.23
N ARG A 3 -17.47 -2.59 -0.14
CA ARG A 3 -17.12 -1.49 -1.06
C ARG A 3 -15.95 -0.63 -0.55
N ALA A 4 -15.86 -0.41 0.76
CA ALA A 4 -14.77 0.37 1.36
C ALA A 4 -13.44 -0.39 1.27
N VAL A 5 -13.42 -1.70 1.55
CA VAL A 5 -12.21 -2.54 1.37
C VAL A 5 -11.73 -2.47 -0.08
N PHE A 6 -12.65 -2.63 -1.05
CA PHE A 6 -12.27 -2.51 -2.46
C PHE A 6 -11.77 -1.13 -2.84
N ALA A 7 -12.40 -0.06 -2.34
CA ALA A 7 -11.94 1.30 -2.60
C ALA A 7 -10.53 1.56 -2.02
N ILE A 8 -10.25 1.08 -0.80
CA ILE A 8 -8.94 1.22 -0.16
C ILE A 8 -7.88 0.43 -0.94
N CYS A 9 -8.15 -0.82 -1.30
CA CYS A 9 -7.21 -1.62 -2.08
C CYS A 9 -6.96 -1.04 -3.48
N LEU A 10 -8.00 -0.49 -4.12
CA LEU A 10 -7.84 0.23 -5.39
C LEU A 10 -6.98 1.48 -5.22
N ALA A 11 -7.17 2.23 -4.13
CA ALA A 11 -6.34 3.39 -3.83
C ALA A 11 -4.85 3.01 -3.66
N TYR A 12 -4.54 1.91 -2.96
CA TYR A 12 -3.15 1.44 -2.88
C TYR A 12 -2.58 1.08 -4.26
N ALA A 13 -3.34 0.41 -5.12
CA ALA A 13 -2.90 0.07 -6.46
C ALA A 13 -2.60 1.33 -7.29
N LEU A 14 -3.46 2.36 -7.21
CA LEU A 14 -3.24 3.63 -7.90
C LEU A 14 -2.05 4.41 -7.33
N LEU A 15 -1.91 4.44 -6.00
CA LEU A 15 -0.79 5.13 -5.34
C LEU A 15 0.56 4.50 -5.69
N TYR A 16 0.69 3.18 -5.56
CA TYR A 16 1.94 2.48 -5.89
C TYR A 16 2.21 2.44 -7.38
N GLY A 17 1.17 2.25 -8.22
CA GLY A 17 1.31 2.31 -9.67
C GLY A 17 1.76 3.70 -10.14
N GLY A 18 1.15 4.76 -9.59
CA GLY A 18 1.54 6.14 -9.86
C GLY A 18 2.97 6.42 -9.40
N ALA A 19 3.31 6.06 -8.16
CA ALA A 19 4.66 6.24 -7.61
C ALA A 19 5.71 5.48 -8.43
N TRP A 20 5.38 4.28 -8.93
CA TRP A 20 6.27 3.51 -9.79
C TRP A 20 6.56 4.25 -11.10
N ILE A 21 5.50 4.69 -11.79
CA ILE A 21 5.62 5.44 -13.06
C ILE A 21 6.42 6.73 -12.84
N SER A 22 6.13 7.48 -11.77
CA SER A 22 6.87 8.70 -11.43
C SER A 22 8.34 8.41 -11.16
N THR A 23 8.66 7.34 -10.43
CA THR A 23 10.05 6.99 -10.08
C THR A 23 10.83 6.53 -11.29
N VAL A 24 10.23 5.72 -12.17
CA VAL A 24 10.88 5.27 -13.42
C VAL A 24 11.21 6.44 -14.34
N ASN A 25 10.31 7.43 -14.42
CA ASN A 25 10.48 8.60 -15.29
C ASN A 25 11.18 9.79 -14.62
N ALA A 26 11.52 9.70 -13.33
CA ALA A 26 12.20 10.78 -12.62
C ALA A 26 13.61 10.99 -13.17
N SER A 27 14.04 12.25 -13.28
CA SER A 27 15.41 12.65 -13.64
C SER A 27 16.37 12.47 -12.46
N LEU A 28 16.54 11.21 -12.04
CA LEU A 28 17.50 10.75 -11.04
C LEU A 28 18.68 10.08 -11.72
N ASP A 29 19.83 10.07 -11.06
CA ASP A 29 20.94 9.20 -11.42
C ASP A 29 20.54 7.72 -11.27
N ALA A 30 21.23 6.83 -11.98
CA ALA A 30 20.84 5.41 -12.03
C ALA A 30 20.85 4.75 -10.64
N ALA A 31 21.78 5.12 -9.77
CA ALA A 31 21.85 4.61 -8.40
C ALA A 31 20.69 5.14 -7.54
N GLY A 32 20.41 6.45 -7.58
CA GLY A 32 19.29 7.07 -6.89
C GLY A 32 17.93 6.47 -7.30
N ARG A 33 17.73 6.26 -8.60
CA ARG A 33 16.51 5.60 -9.11
C ARG A 33 16.38 4.15 -8.64
N GLY A 34 17.48 3.39 -8.68
CA GLY A 34 17.51 2.01 -8.23
C GLY A 34 17.15 1.86 -6.75
N MET A 35 17.69 2.73 -5.90
CA MET A 35 17.35 2.76 -4.46
C MET A 35 15.87 3.11 -4.24
N ALA A 36 15.36 4.14 -4.92
CA ALA A 36 13.96 4.54 -4.78
C ALA A 36 12.98 3.43 -5.18
N LEU A 37 13.25 2.73 -6.31
CA LEU A 37 12.46 1.57 -6.72
C LEU A 37 12.56 0.40 -5.73
N GLY A 38 13.72 0.20 -5.11
CA GLY A 38 13.92 -0.78 -4.04
C GLY A 38 12.99 -0.53 -2.85
N PHE A 39 13.00 0.68 -2.30
CA PHE A 39 12.11 1.07 -1.20
C PHE A 39 10.63 0.97 -1.59
N LEU A 40 10.29 1.39 -2.80
CA LEU A 40 8.92 1.32 -3.32
C LEU A 40 8.45 -0.14 -3.42
N THR A 41 9.31 -1.05 -3.87
CA THR A 41 9.03 -2.50 -3.94
C THR A 41 8.78 -3.08 -2.55
N VAL A 42 9.59 -2.72 -1.55
CA VAL A 42 9.37 -3.14 -0.16
C VAL A 42 8.03 -2.62 0.34
N GLY A 43 7.70 -1.35 0.11
CA GLY A 43 6.41 -0.76 0.49
C GLY A 43 5.21 -1.48 -0.16
N ILE A 44 5.30 -1.81 -1.46
CA ILE A 44 4.28 -2.61 -2.17
C ILE A 44 4.13 -3.98 -1.49
N GLY A 45 5.25 -4.67 -1.26
CA GLY A 45 5.26 -6.00 -0.66
C GLY A 45 4.63 -6.00 0.73
N THR A 46 5.03 -5.07 1.60
CA THR A 46 4.47 -4.94 2.94
C THR A 46 2.97 -4.64 2.90
N THR A 47 2.51 -3.74 2.03
CA THR A 47 1.08 -3.46 1.89
C THR A 47 0.30 -4.67 1.36
N ALA A 48 0.87 -5.43 0.42
CA ALA A 48 0.24 -6.61 -0.17
C ALA A 48 -0.04 -7.71 0.87
N ILE A 49 0.83 -7.88 1.88
CA ILE A 49 0.64 -8.83 2.99
C ILE A 49 -0.70 -8.61 3.71
N PHE A 50 -1.15 -7.36 3.82
CA PHE A 50 -2.42 -7.03 4.48
C PHE A 50 -3.59 -6.86 3.49
N ALA A 51 -3.34 -6.24 2.34
CA ALA A 51 -4.36 -5.95 1.35
C ALA A 51 -4.92 -7.21 0.68
N ILE A 52 -4.08 -8.23 0.38
CA ILE A 52 -4.54 -9.45 -0.30
C ILE A 52 -5.49 -10.26 0.60
N PRO A 53 -5.16 -10.58 1.87
CA PRO A 53 -6.10 -11.26 2.76
C PRO A 53 -7.40 -10.45 2.97
N ALA A 54 -7.30 -9.12 3.09
CA ALA A 54 -8.46 -8.25 3.18
C ALA A 54 -9.39 -8.38 1.97
N LEU A 55 -8.82 -8.41 0.75
CA LEU A 55 -9.56 -8.63 -0.49
C LEU A 55 -10.24 -10.00 -0.52
N ILE A 56 -9.52 -11.06 -0.13
CA ILE A 56 -10.08 -12.42 -0.08
C ILE A 56 -11.30 -12.46 0.84
N LEU A 57 -11.18 -11.93 2.07
CA LEU A 57 -12.28 -11.87 3.02
C LEU A 57 -13.46 -11.03 2.50
N ALA A 58 -13.17 -9.90 1.85
CA ALA A 58 -14.18 -9.04 1.25
C ALA A 58 -14.91 -9.71 0.07
N ILE A 59 -14.19 -10.45 -0.79
CA ILE A 59 -14.75 -11.19 -1.92
C ILE A 59 -15.67 -12.31 -1.41
N SER A 60 -15.22 -13.07 -0.40
CA SER A 60 -16.00 -14.13 0.24
C SER A 60 -17.14 -13.62 1.12
N ASN A 61 -17.28 -12.29 1.28
CA ASN A 61 -18.27 -11.66 2.17
C ASN A 61 -18.21 -12.17 3.62
N ARG A 62 -17.02 -12.56 4.09
CA ARG A 62 -16.78 -13.09 5.44
C ARG A 62 -15.98 -12.10 6.26
N ALA A 63 -16.28 -12.02 7.56
CA ALA A 63 -15.51 -11.23 8.52
C ALA A 63 -15.18 -9.80 8.04
N LEU A 64 -16.18 -9.06 7.54
CA LEU A 64 -15.98 -7.77 6.87
C LEU A 64 -15.31 -6.70 7.76
N ASN A 65 -15.49 -6.78 9.08
CA ASN A 65 -14.79 -5.91 10.04
C ASN A 65 -13.28 -6.18 10.05
N TRP A 66 -12.88 -7.45 10.00
CA TRP A 66 -11.47 -7.85 9.90
C TRP A 66 -10.89 -7.50 8.53
N ALA A 67 -11.66 -7.68 7.45
CA ALA A 67 -11.25 -7.25 6.12
C ALA A 67 -10.97 -5.74 6.08
N LEU A 68 -11.87 -4.94 6.68
CA LEU A 68 -11.68 -3.49 6.78
C LEU A 68 -10.45 -3.15 7.62
N GLY A 69 -10.31 -3.75 8.80
CA GLY A 69 -9.15 -3.57 9.66
C GLY A 69 -7.84 -3.87 8.94
N LEU A 70 -7.72 -5.05 8.32
CA LEU A 70 -6.55 -5.46 7.55
C LEU A 70 -6.24 -4.48 6.42
N SER A 71 -7.24 -4.02 5.67
CA SER A 71 -7.02 -3.05 4.59
C SER A 71 -6.52 -1.68 5.09
N LEU A 72 -6.82 -1.31 6.33
CA LEU A 72 -6.40 -0.04 6.93
C LEU A 72 -5.02 -0.10 7.59
N VAL A 73 -4.53 -1.29 7.99
CA VAL A 73 -3.25 -1.45 8.69
C VAL A 73 -2.08 -0.73 8.00
N PRO A 74 -1.86 -0.86 6.68
CA PRO A 74 -0.73 -0.18 6.03
C PRO A 74 -0.79 1.35 6.16
N ALA A 75 -1.97 1.95 5.96
CA ALA A 75 -2.17 3.38 6.12
C ALA A 75 -1.99 3.83 7.58
N VAL A 76 -2.49 3.05 8.55
CA VAL A 76 -2.31 3.36 9.97
C VAL A 76 -0.84 3.29 10.37
N LEU A 77 -0.12 2.26 9.93
CA LEU A 77 1.32 2.15 10.20
C LEU A 77 2.08 3.33 9.59
N LEU A 78 1.74 3.75 8.38
CA LEU A 78 2.33 4.94 7.76
C LEU A 78 2.10 6.19 8.61
N LEU A 79 0.86 6.41 9.07
CA LEU A 79 0.51 7.56 9.93
C LEU A 79 1.27 7.53 11.26
N VAL A 80 1.42 6.34 11.86
CA VAL A 80 2.20 6.17 13.10
C VAL A 80 3.67 6.50 12.87
N VAL A 81 4.28 5.98 11.80
CA VAL A 81 5.69 6.27 11.45
C VAL A 81 5.90 7.78 11.25
N MET A 82 5.00 8.44 10.52
CA MET A 82 5.03 9.89 10.34
C MET A 82 4.89 10.64 11.66
N ALA A 83 3.99 10.21 12.55
CA ALA A 83 3.78 10.83 13.86
C ALA A 83 4.96 10.66 14.82
N MET A 84 5.72 9.56 14.70
CA MET A 84 6.91 9.30 15.52
C MET A 84 8.15 10.07 15.04
N GLY A 85 8.05 10.86 13.96
CA GLY A 85 9.18 11.62 13.41
C GLY A 85 10.27 10.73 12.81
N VAL A 86 9.94 9.48 12.49
CA VAL A 86 10.82 8.52 11.82
C VAL A 86 10.63 8.70 10.31
N VAL A 87 10.93 9.90 9.80
CA VAL A 87 10.94 10.23 8.36
C VAL A 87 12.01 11.30 8.11
#